data_AF-A0A063ZQI3-F1
#
_entry.id   AF-A0A063ZQI3-F1
#
_cell.length_a   1.000
_cell.length_b   1.000
_cell.length_c   1.000
_cell.angle_alpha   90.00
_cell.angle_beta   90.00
_cell.angle_gamma   90.00
#
_symmetry.space_group_name_H-M   'P 1'
#
loop_
_entity.id
_entity.type
_entity.pdbx_description
1 polymer ?
#
loop_
_entity_poly.entity_id
_entity_poly.type
_entity_poly.pdbx_seq_one_letter_code
_entity_poly.pdbx_strand_id
1 'polypeptide(L)' 'MLRESLVGLEAYEPSESALISNLLDDRRVPCKGNLQTRFEDRDELAAPLEAESVYIDIENPLVTRL' A
#
# COMPACT_ATOMS: atom_id res chain seq x y z
N MET A 1 1.36 -19.09 3.76
CA MET A 1 2.13 -18.73 2.54
C MET A 1 2.47 -17.23 2.56
N LEU A 2 1.60 -16.29 2.13
CA LEU A 2 1.97 -14.86 2.08
C LEU A 2 2.20 -14.21 3.46
N ARG A 3 1.27 -14.37 4.40
CA ARG A 3 1.40 -13.78 5.76
C ARG A 3 2.68 -14.27 6.47
N GLU A 4 2.93 -15.57 6.43
CA GLU A 4 4.12 -16.18 7.03
C GLU A 4 5.42 -15.67 6.40
N SER A 5 5.44 -15.50 5.07
CA SER A 5 6.59 -14.90 4.39
C SER A 5 6.83 -13.46 4.81
N LEU A 6 5.78 -12.65 5.00
CA LEU A 6 5.90 -11.27 5.48
C LEU A 6 6.46 -11.21 6.91
N VAL A 7 5.97 -12.06 7.81
CA VAL A 7 6.52 -12.17 9.17
C VAL A 7 8.02 -12.51 9.14
N GLY A 8 8.45 -13.41 8.24
CA GLY A 8 9.87 -13.72 8.08
C GLY A 8 10.73 -12.56 7.57
N LEU A 9 10.12 -11.55 6.94
CA LEU A 9 10.82 -10.38 6.41
C LEU A 9 11.02 -9.25 7.42
N GLU A 10 10.34 -9.27 8.58
CA GLU A 10 10.52 -8.27 9.65
C GLU A 10 11.98 -8.15 10.07
N ALA A 11 12.74 -9.25 10.07
CA ALA A 11 14.15 -9.27 10.42
C ALA A 11 15.06 -8.45 9.48
N TYR A 12 14.55 -8.06 8.30
CA TYR A 12 15.28 -7.29 7.29
C TYR A 12 14.73 -5.87 7.10
N GLU A 13 13.69 -5.49 7.86
CA GLU A 13 13.08 -4.17 7.77
C GLU A 13 13.99 -3.11 8.41
N PRO A 14 14.31 -2.00 7.72
CA PRO A 14 15.02 -0.87 8.32
C PRO A 14 14.26 -0.28 9.50
N SER A 15 14.97 0.25 10.50
CA SER A 15 14.36 0.84 11.71
C SER A 15 13.39 1.98 11.45
N GLU A 16 13.53 2.67 10.32
CA GLU A 16 12.70 3.82 9.92
C GLU A 16 11.44 3.38 9.14
N SER A 17 11.32 2.09 8.81
CA SER A 17 10.20 1.54 8.04
C SER A 17 9.17 0.87 8.96
N ALA A 18 7.90 0.95 8.56
CA ALA A 18 6.78 0.27 9.19
C ALA A 18 5.94 -0.49 8.14
N LEU A 19 6.54 -0.82 7.00
CA LEU A 19 5.88 -1.51 5.89
C LEU A 19 5.31 -2.86 6.33
N ILE A 20 6.11 -3.69 7.02
CA ILE A 20 5.67 -5.04 7.36
C ILE A 20 4.56 -5.00 8.41
N SER A 21 4.73 -4.19 9.46
CA SER A 21 3.69 -4.01 10.49
C SER A 21 2.41 -3.42 9.91
N ASN A 22 2.49 -2.37 9.06
CA ASN A 22 1.31 -1.81 8.41
C ASN A 22 0.57 -2.86 7.56
N LEU A 23 1.29 -3.72 6.82
CA LEU A 23 0.66 -4.78 6.01
C LEU A 23 0.03 -5.89 6.87
N LEU A 24 0.61 -6.22 8.02
CA LEU A 24 0.18 -7.33 8.87
C LEU A 24 -0.90 -6.97 9.90
N ASP A 25 -0.99 -5.69 10.28
CA ASP A 25 -1.81 -5.23 11.41
C ASP A 25 -2.90 -4.23 11.00
N ASP A 26 -2.68 -3.39 9.98
CA ASP A 26 -3.68 -2.38 9.61
C ASP A 26 -4.88 -3.00 8.88
N ARG A 27 -6.09 -2.59 9.31
CA ARG A 27 -7.34 -3.07 8.72
C ARG A 27 -7.58 -2.54 7.31
N ARG A 28 -6.89 -1.47 6.90
CA ARG A 28 -7.00 -0.85 5.57
C ARG A 28 -5.61 -0.57 5.03
N VAL A 29 -5.46 -0.64 3.71
CA VAL A 29 -4.21 -0.32 3.03
C VAL A 29 -4.46 0.63 1.86
N PRO A 30 -3.53 1.55 1.57
CA PRO A 30 -3.62 2.40 0.40
C PRO A 30 -3.46 1.55 -0.87
N CYS A 31 -4.29 1.82 -1.87
CA CYS A 31 -4.28 1.15 -3.16
C CYS A 31 -4.41 2.19 -4.28
N LYS A 32 -3.67 2.00 -5.38
CA LYS A 32 -3.70 2.93 -6.51
C LYS A 32 -5.08 2.89 -7.20
N GLY A 33 -5.73 4.04 -7.24
CA GLY A 33 -7.02 4.26 -7.88
C GLY A 33 -6.89 4.62 -9.36
N ASN A 34 -6.41 3.70 -10.20
CA ASN A 34 -6.11 3.97 -11.63
C ASN A 34 -7.23 4.71 -12.37
N LEU A 35 -8.48 4.27 -12.22
CA LEU A 35 -9.60 4.89 -12.90
C LEU A 35 -9.84 6.33 -12.44
N GLN A 36 -9.73 6.58 -11.13
CA GLN A 36 -9.87 7.92 -10.57
C GLN A 36 -8.70 8.82 -10.98
N THR A 37 -7.47 8.30 -10.99
CA THR A 37 -6.29 9.00 -11.53
C THR A 37 -6.54 9.47 -12.96
N ARG A 38 -7.12 8.62 -13.82
CA ARG A 38 -7.47 8.99 -15.20
C ARG A 38 -8.62 10.00 -15.27
N PHE A 39 -9.62 9.92 -14.39
CA PHE A 39 -10.71 10.89 -14.35
C PHE A 39 -10.26 12.27 -13.86
N GLU A 40 -9.28 12.33 -12.97
CA GLU A 40 -8.66 13.57 -12.50
C GLU A 40 -7.60 14.12 -13.46
N ASP A 41 -7.39 13.45 -14.60
CA ASP A 41 -6.40 13.78 -15.64
C ASP A 41 -4.98 14.04 -15.08
N ARG A 42 -4.59 13.25 -14.07
CA ARG A 42 -3.26 13.37 -13.47
C ARG A 42 -2.19 12.88 -14.43
N ASP A 43 -1.12 13.66 -14.57
CA ASP A 43 0.07 13.28 -15.31
C ASP A 43 0.96 12.39 -14.43
N GLU A 44 0.79 11.07 -14.58
CA GLU A 44 1.53 10.06 -13.84
C GLU A 44 3.04 10.04 -14.11
N LEU A 45 3.54 10.75 -15.12
CA LEU A 45 4.95 10.69 -15.53
C LEU A 45 5.73 11.98 -15.24
N ALA A 46 5.06 13.13 -15.25
CA ALA A 46 5.70 14.42 -15.06
C ALA A 46 5.35 15.10 -13.73
N ALA A 47 4.29 14.67 -13.04
CA ALA A 47 3.95 15.20 -11.73
C ALA A 47 4.95 14.71 -10.66
N PRO A 48 5.03 15.36 -9.48
CA PRO A 48 5.72 14.80 -8.32
C PRO A 48 4.95 13.63 -7.71
N LEU A 49 5.65 12.75 -6.98
CA LEU A 49 5.13 11.46 -6.48
C LEU A 49 3.78 11.57 -5.75
N GLU A 50 3.57 12.65 -5.00
CA GLU A 50 2.34 12.91 -4.24
C GLU A 50 1.14 13.27 -5.13
N ALA A 51 1.40 13.74 -6.35
CA ALA A 51 0.42 14.21 -7.32
C ALA A 51 0.29 13.31 -8.55
N GLU A 52 1.22 12.39 -8.79
CA GLU A 52 1.21 11.48 -9.94
C GLU A 52 -0.01 10.56 -9.94
N SER A 53 -0.46 10.08 -8.78
CA SER A 53 -1.52 9.07 -8.69
C SER A 53 -2.51 9.33 -7.57
N VAL A 54 -3.77 8.93 -7.78
CA VAL A 54 -4.75 8.86 -6.71
C VAL A 54 -4.59 7.54 -5.95
N TYR A 55 -4.59 7.61 -4.63
CA TYR A 55 -4.67 6.43 -3.75
C TYR A 55 -5.98 6.44 -2.98
N ILE A 56 -6.59 5.26 -2.86
CA ILE A 56 -7.81 5.00 -2.10
C ILE A 56 -7.54 3.92 -1.07
N ASP A 57 -8.20 4.00 0.07
CA ASP A 57 -8.10 2.94 1.08
C ASP A 57 -9.01 1.77 0.72
N ILE A 58 -8.47 0.56 0.72
CA ILE A 58 -9.23 -0.69 0.60
C ILE A 58 -9.15 -1.50 1.89
N GLU A 59 -10.08 -2.42 2.12
CA GLU A 59 -9.95 -3.40 3.20
C GLU A 59 -8.70 -4.26 2.99
N ASN A 60 -7.85 -4.36 4.00
CA ASN A 60 -6.67 -5.21 3.97
C ASN A 60 -7.10 -6.68 4.07
N PRO A 61 -6.98 -7.49 3.01
CA PRO A 61 -7.39 -8.89 3.07
C PRO A 61 -6.54 -9.71 4.06
N LEU A 62 -5.30 -9.29 4.35
CA LEU A 62 -4.41 -9.99 5.28
C LEU A 62 -4.90 -9.93 6.74
N VAL A 63 -5.74 -8.94 7.05
CA VAL A 63 -6.28 -8.67 8.40
C VAL A 63 -7.79 -8.96 8.46
N THR A 64 -8.52 -8.73 7.38
CA THR A 64 -10.00 -8.76 7.40
C THR A 64 -10.62 -10.06 6.88
N ARG A 65 -9.86 -10.93 6.20
CA ARG A 65 -10.40 -12.12 5.51
C ARG A 65 -9.59 -13.40 5.73
N LEU A 66 -8.49 -13.33 6.49
CA LEU A 66 -7.64 -14.47 6.83
C LEU A 66 -7.90 -14.94 8.27
#